data_AF-A0AAV4GXS0-F1
#
_entry.id   AF-A0AAV4GXS0-F1
#
_cell.length_a   1.000
_cell.length_b   1.000
_cell.length_c   1.000
_cell.angle_alpha   90.00
_cell.angle_beta   90.00
_cell.angle_gamma   90.00
#
_symmetry.space_group_name_H-M   'P 1'
#
loop_
_entity.id
_entity.type
_entity.pdbx_description
1 polymer ?
#
loop_
_entity_poly.entity_id
_entity_poly.type
_entity_poly.pdbx_seq_one_letter_code
_entity_poly.pdbx_strand_id
1 'polypeptide(L)'
;TVFLVPDNLSLVEAAGTLTCYGTALMGLTRNARLRKREKVLVTAAAGATGLAAVDIAKNILGFEGRALTVGYASGNIPKIPANLMLLKSSSLVGVFWGNYATSNPQAWGESIMQVIQAVSQGKIKPYVGKTFPLDQINEAFDYISSRKNVGKTVIKIRDEDTGPDL
;
A
#
# COMPACT_ATOMS: atom_id res chain seq x y z
N THR A 1 14.30 7.79 7.96
CA THR A 1 13.67 7.47 9.26
C THR A 1 13.78 5.98 9.50
N VAL A 2 14.08 5.58 10.74
CA VAL A 2 14.21 4.18 11.16
C VAL A 2 13.11 3.90 12.19
N PHE A 3 12.56 2.69 12.19
CA PHE A 3 11.50 2.25 13.10
C PHE A 3 11.92 0.97 13.80
N LEU A 4 11.60 0.83 15.09
CA LEU A 4 11.83 -0.40 15.83
C LEU A 4 10.77 -1.43 15.43
N VAL A 5 11.23 -2.66 15.18
CA VAL A 5 10.36 -3.82 15.00
C VAL A 5 10.05 -4.38 16.39
N PRO A 6 8.77 -4.52 16.78
CA PRO A 6 8.42 -5.16 18.05
C PRO A 6 8.90 -6.62 18.10
N ASP A 7 9.29 -7.08 19.28
CA ASP A 7 9.86 -8.44 19.47
C ASP A 7 8.91 -9.57 19.04
N ASN A 8 7.60 -9.30 19.05
CA ASN A 8 6.57 -10.26 18.66
C ASN A 8 6.23 -10.23 17.16
N LEU A 9 7.04 -9.56 16.34
CA LEU A 9 6.85 -9.44 14.89
C LEU A 9 8.11 -9.89 14.15
N SER A 10 7.98 -10.82 13.21
CA SER A 10 9.11 -11.21 12.36
C SER A 10 9.60 -10.06 11.47
N LEU A 11 10.88 -10.04 11.13
CA LEU A 11 11.45 -9.07 10.19
C LEU A 11 10.81 -9.20 8.80
N VAL A 12 10.42 -10.42 8.41
CA VAL A 12 9.70 -10.68 7.16
C VAL A 12 8.33 -9.99 7.15
N GLU A 13 7.56 -10.12 8.23
CA GLU A 13 6.27 -9.45 8.37
C GLU A 13 6.44 -7.93 8.44
N ALA A 14 7.43 -7.43 9.20
CA ALA A 14 7.74 -6.01 9.27
C ALA A 14 8.06 -5.43 7.88
N ALA A 15 8.91 -6.11 7.10
CA ALA A 15 9.27 -5.70 5.73
C ALA A 15 8.06 -5.70 4.78
N GLY A 16 7.14 -6.66 4.94
CA GLY A 16 5.88 -6.73 4.18
C GLY A 16 4.87 -5.63 4.53
N THR A 17 4.99 -5.05 5.73
CA THR A 17 3.95 -4.21 6.32
C THR A 17 4.14 -2.72 6.03
N LEU A 18 5.34 -2.20 6.28
CA LEU A 18 5.61 -0.76 6.43
C LEU A 18 5.09 0.06 5.23
N THR A 19 5.47 -0.34 4.02
CA THR A 19 5.15 0.43 2.82
C THR A 19 3.69 0.26 2.40
N CYS A 20 3.17 -0.97 2.42
CA CYS A 20 1.81 -1.26 1.98
C CYS A 20 0.74 -0.69 2.92
N TYR A 21 0.83 -1.03 4.21
CA TYR A 21 -0.16 -0.60 5.19
C TYR A 21 0.04 0.85 5.62
N GLY A 22 1.29 1.35 5.67
CA GLY A 22 1.56 2.77 5.90
C GLY A 22 0.93 3.65 4.82
N THR A 23 1.10 3.28 3.55
CA THR A 23 0.47 3.99 2.41
C THR A 23 -1.06 3.89 2.48
N ALA A 24 -1.60 2.71 2.79
CA ALA A 24 -3.04 2.52 2.91
C ALA A 24 -3.64 3.36 4.05
N LEU A 25 -3.03 3.35 5.23
CA LEU A 25 -3.50 4.11 6.39
C LEU A 25 -3.46 5.61 6.11
N MET A 26 -2.34 6.11 5.57
CA MET A 26 -2.20 7.50 5.14
C MET A 26 -3.26 7.87 4.09
N GLY A 27 -3.41 7.06 3.05
CA GLY A 27 -4.37 7.30 1.97
C GLY A 27 -5.82 7.33 2.46
N LEU A 28 -6.22 6.40 3.32
CA LEU A 28 -7.59 6.28 3.83
C LEU A 28 -7.91 7.35 4.89
N THR A 29 -7.02 7.56 5.85
CA THR A 29 -7.30 8.42 7.02
C THR A 29 -6.90 9.87 6.79
N ARG A 30 -5.76 10.14 6.14
CA ARG A 30 -5.23 11.50 5.98
C ARG A 30 -5.66 12.12 4.66
N ASN A 31 -5.47 11.42 3.55
CA ASN A 31 -5.82 11.94 2.23
C ASN A 31 -7.34 11.91 2.00
N ALA A 32 -7.96 10.74 2.19
CA ALA A 32 -9.39 10.55 1.92
C ALA A 32 -10.29 10.87 3.12
N ARG A 33 -9.73 11.07 4.32
CA ARG A 33 -10.46 11.38 5.57
C ARG A 33 -11.69 10.49 5.77
N LEU A 34 -11.52 9.20 5.49
CA LEU A 34 -12.61 8.24 5.47
C LEU A 34 -13.21 8.05 6.85
N ARG A 35 -14.54 8.11 6.93
CA ARG A 35 -15.35 7.88 8.12
C ARG A 35 -15.97 6.49 8.05
N LYS A 36 -16.38 5.98 9.22
CA LYS A 36 -17.09 4.71 9.32
C LYS A 36 -18.32 4.74 8.41
N ARG A 37 -18.51 3.69 7.59
CA ARG A 37 -19.61 3.49 6.63
C ARG A 37 -19.55 4.30 5.32
N GLU A 38 -18.48 5.07 5.08
CA GLU A 38 -18.28 5.69 3.76
C GLU A 38 -17.76 4.67 2.73
N LYS A 39 -18.16 4.84 1.47
CA LYS A 39 -17.74 3.97 0.37
C LYS A 39 -16.44 4.48 -0.23
N VAL A 40 -15.44 3.62 -0.24
CA VAL A 40 -14.13 3.89 -0.84
C VAL A 40 -13.83 2.85 -1.91
N LEU A 41 -13.33 3.31 -3.06
CA LEU A 41 -12.72 2.45 -4.06
C LEU A 41 -11.21 2.68 -4.07
N VAL A 42 -10.45 1.61 -3.87
CA VAL A 42 -8.99 1.65 -3.93
C VAL A 42 -8.55 1.01 -5.24
N THR A 43 -7.94 1.79 -6.12
CA THR A 43 -7.45 1.26 -7.41
C THR A 43 -5.97 0.94 -7.30
N ALA A 44 -5.64 -0.36 -7.28
CA ALA A 44 -4.26 -0.83 -7.33
C ALA A 44 -3.74 -0.75 -8.78
N ALA A 45 -2.92 0.25 -9.06
CA ALA A 45 -2.56 0.65 -10.42
C ALA A 45 -1.19 0.12 -10.86
N ALA A 46 -1.09 -1.22 -10.96
CA ALA A 46 0.04 -1.89 -11.59
C ALA A 46 -0.29 -2.48 -12.98
N GLY A 47 -1.52 -2.37 -13.48
CA GLY A 47 -1.88 -2.92 -14.80
C GLY A 47 -3.28 -2.54 -15.29
N ALA A 48 -3.71 -3.19 -16.38
CA ALA A 48 -5.01 -2.98 -17.05
C ALA A 48 -6.22 -3.06 -16.08
N THR A 49 -6.12 -3.88 -15.03
CA THR A 49 -7.13 -4.00 -13.98
C THR A 49 -7.33 -2.71 -13.19
N GLY A 50 -6.27 -1.92 -12.96
CA GLY A 50 -6.38 -0.62 -12.29
C GLY A 50 -7.08 0.43 -13.16
N LEU A 51 -6.79 0.42 -14.46
CA LEU A 51 -7.47 1.29 -15.45
C LEU A 51 -8.95 0.91 -15.58
N ALA A 52 -9.25 -0.39 -15.71
CA ALA A 52 -10.62 -0.90 -15.73
C ALA A 52 -11.35 -0.58 -14.41
N ALA A 53 -10.67 -0.69 -13.26
CA ALA A 53 -11.25 -0.35 -11.97
C ALA A 53 -11.60 1.15 -11.89
N VAL A 54 -10.73 2.06 -12.37
CA VAL A 54 -11.03 3.50 -12.45
C VAL A 54 -12.20 3.76 -13.42
N ASP A 55 -12.30 3.02 -14.51
CA ASP A 55 -13.37 3.20 -15.49
C ASP A 55 -14.73 2.72 -14.94
N ILE A 56 -14.74 1.54 -14.32
CA ILE A 56 -15.89 1.00 -13.59
C ILE A 56 -16.26 1.94 -12.43
N ALA A 57 -15.27 2.46 -11.69
CA ALA A 57 -15.46 3.38 -10.56
C ALA A 57 -16.39 4.54 -10.90
N LYS A 58 -16.12 5.21 -12.02
CA LYS A 58 -16.88 6.39 -12.45
C LYS A 58 -18.36 6.07 -12.63
N ASN A 59 -18.65 4.83 -13.03
CA ASN A 59 -20.02 4.35 -13.25
C ASN A 59 -20.67 3.89 -11.94
N ILE A 60 -19.93 3.19 -11.06
CA ILE A 60 -20.50 2.55 -9.85
C ILE A 60 -20.38 3.36 -8.55
N LEU A 61 -19.49 4.36 -8.46
CA LEU A 61 -19.38 5.22 -7.28
C LEU A 61 -20.73 5.91 -7.03
N GLY A 62 -21.17 5.88 -5.77
CA GLY A 62 -22.39 6.56 -5.34
C GLY A 62 -22.13 8.01 -4.96
N PHE A 63 -23.20 8.68 -4.50
CA PHE A 63 -23.13 10.02 -3.93
C PHE A 63 -22.05 10.10 -2.83
N GLU A 64 -21.21 11.14 -2.88
CA GLU A 64 -20.08 11.41 -1.96
C GLU A 64 -18.98 10.33 -1.91
N GLY A 65 -18.96 9.41 -2.89
CA GLY A 65 -17.95 8.35 -2.95
C GLY A 65 -16.52 8.88 -3.16
N ARG A 66 -15.52 8.12 -2.67
CA ARG A 66 -14.09 8.48 -2.85
C ARG A 66 -13.31 7.39 -3.58
N ALA A 67 -12.58 7.78 -4.60
CA ALA A 67 -11.64 6.93 -5.33
C ALA A 67 -10.20 7.29 -4.96
N LEU A 68 -9.38 6.31 -4.58
CA LEU A 68 -7.96 6.52 -4.25
C LEU A 68 -7.08 6.02 -5.40
N THR A 69 -6.25 6.92 -5.94
CA THR A 69 -5.22 6.59 -6.93
C THR A 69 -3.82 6.65 -6.31
N VAL A 70 -3.03 5.59 -6.47
CA VAL A 70 -1.77 5.38 -5.71
C VAL A 70 -0.51 5.33 -6.61
N GLY A 71 -0.63 4.94 -7.87
CA GLY A 71 0.52 4.82 -8.77
C GLY A 71 0.12 4.55 -10.22
N TYR A 72 1.08 4.46 -11.14
CA TYR A 72 0.83 4.16 -12.56
C TYR A 72 1.97 3.30 -13.12
N ALA A 73 2.25 2.16 -12.49
CA ALA A 73 3.43 1.35 -12.85
C ALA A 73 3.38 0.81 -14.29
N SER A 74 2.20 0.80 -14.92
CA SER A 74 2.03 0.45 -16.34
C SER A 74 2.31 1.60 -17.32
N GLY A 75 2.66 2.80 -16.85
CA GLY A 75 2.90 4.00 -17.67
C GLY A 75 1.64 4.69 -18.21
N ASN A 76 0.52 3.97 -18.30
CA ASN A 76 -0.77 4.52 -18.74
C ASN A 76 -1.49 5.27 -17.60
N ILE A 77 -1.81 6.54 -17.85
CA ILE A 77 -2.57 7.40 -16.92
C ILE A 77 -4.03 7.48 -17.41
N PRO A 78 -5.03 7.07 -16.60
CA PRO A 78 -6.43 7.09 -16.99
C PRO A 78 -6.98 8.52 -17.12
N LYS A 79 -7.73 8.80 -18.19
CA LYS A 79 -8.51 10.04 -18.33
C LYS A 79 -9.75 9.97 -17.45
N ILE A 80 -9.99 10.98 -16.60
CA ILE A 80 -11.14 11.00 -15.68
C ILE A 80 -12.11 12.13 -16.09
N PRO A 81 -13.35 11.81 -16.46
CA PRO A 81 -14.36 12.80 -16.84
C PRO A 81 -14.90 13.51 -15.59
N ALA A 82 -14.51 14.76 -15.39
CA ALA A 82 -14.85 15.53 -14.18
C ALA A 82 -16.36 15.79 -14.01
N ASN A 83 -17.13 15.82 -15.09
CA ASN A 83 -18.59 15.95 -15.05
C ASN A 83 -19.26 14.80 -14.29
N LEU A 84 -18.75 13.56 -14.38
CA LEU A 84 -19.30 12.44 -13.61
C LEU A 84 -19.02 12.59 -12.11
N MET A 85 -17.89 13.20 -11.75
CA MET A 85 -17.57 13.47 -10.35
C MET A 85 -18.50 14.53 -9.77
N LEU A 86 -18.82 15.58 -10.53
CA LEU A 86 -19.76 16.63 -10.17
C LEU A 86 -21.16 16.07 -9.87
N LEU A 87 -21.71 15.25 -10.77
CA LEU A 87 -23.06 14.70 -10.64
C LEU A 87 -23.24 13.83 -9.39
N LYS A 88 -22.15 13.26 -8.89
CA LYS A 88 -22.14 12.35 -7.73
C LYS A 88 -21.59 13.01 -6.47
N SER A 89 -21.21 14.28 -6.51
CA SER A 89 -20.48 14.95 -5.41
C SER A 89 -19.28 14.11 -4.92
N SER A 90 -18.64 13.36 -5.82
CA SER A 90 -17.60 12.39 -5.49
C SER A 90 -16.20 12.99 -5.60
N SER A 91 -15.21 12.33 -4.98
CA SER A 91 -13.83 12.81 -4.95
C SER A 91 -12.83 11.79 -5.49
N LEU A 92 -11.84 12.27 -6.25
CA LEU A 92 -10.63 11.53 -6.57
C LEU A 92 -9.49 12.01 -5.67
N VAL A 93 -8.84 11.08 -4.98
CA VAL A 93 -7.82 11.36 -3.98
C VAL A 93 -6.50 10.74 -4.41
N GLY A 94 -5.49 11.58 -4.62
CA GLY A 94 -4.13 11.14 -4.90
C GLY A 94 -3.40 10.69 -3.63
N VAL A 95 -2.70 9.57 -3.71
CA VAL A 95 -1.93 8.98 -2.60
C VAL A 95 -0.51 8.72 -3.09
N PHE A 96 0.42 9.63 -2.80
CA PHE A 96 1.83 9.46 -3.13
C PHE A 96 2.68 9.42 -1.86
N TRP A 97 3.05 8.20 -1.43
CA TRP A 97 3.82 7.99 -0.21
C TRP A 97 5.22 8.63 -0.25
N GLY A 98 5.88 8.63 -1.42
CA GLY A 98 7.25 9.13 -1.57
C GLY A 98 7.36 10.63 -1.24
N ASN A 99 6.49 11.45 -1.82
CA ASN A 99 6.44 12.88 -1.44
C ASN A 99 5.96 13.08 -0.01
N TYR A 100 4.98 12.29 0.44
CA TYR A 100 4.43 12.44 1.79
C TYR A 100 5.47 12.18 2.88
N ALA A 101 6.30 11.14 2.72
CA ALA A 101 7.37 10.81 3.66
C ALA A 101 8.42 11.93 3.76
N THR A 102 8.67 12.66 2.66
CA THR A 102 9.62 13.78 2.63
C THR A 102 9.01 15.07 3.14
N SER A 103 7.78 15.41 2.73
CA SER A 103 7.13 16.68 3.10
C SER A 103 6.51 16.66 4.49
N ASN A 104 6.15 15.48 5.02
CA ASN A 104 5.51 15.34 6.33
C ASN A 104 6.03 14.09 7.08
N PRO A 105 7.33 14.06 7.43
CA PRO A 105 7.99 12.88 8.00
C PRO A 105 7.39 12.47 9.36
N GLN A 106 6.92 13.43 10.16
CA GLN A 106 6.28 13.14 11.44
C GLN A 106 4.95 12.39 11.26
N ALA A 107 4.06 12.91 10.42
CA ALA A 107 2.77 12.28 10.12
C ALA A 107 2.94 10.89 9.49
N TRP A 108 3.96 10.73 8.64
CA TRP A 108 4.34 9.42 8.10
C TRP A 108 4.78 8.46 9.21
N GLY A 109 5.67 8.90 10.10
CA GLY A 109 6.14 8.10 11.23
C GLY A 109 5.01 7.65 12.17
N GLU A 110 4.09 8.55 12.51
CA GLU A 110 2.88 8.22 13.29
C GLU A 110 2.05 7.13 12.62
N SER A 111 1.86 7.23 11.30
CA SER A 111 1.07 6.26 10.53
C SER A 111 1.74 4.89 10.53
N ILE A 112 3.06 4.85 10.37
CA ILE A 112 3.85 3.62 10.46
C ILE A 112 3.73 2.98 11.85
N MET A 113 3.88 3.77 12.92
CA MET A 113 3.77 3.25 14.29
C MET A 113 2.38 2.67 14.60
N GLN A 114 1.31 3.33 14.13
CA GLN A 114 -0.05 2.81 14.27
C GLN A 114 -0.24 1.45 13.58
N VAL A 115 0.33 1.31 12.38
CA VAL A 115 0.29 0.05 11.64
C VAL A 115 1.06 -1.04 12.37
N ILE A 116 2.30 -0.76 12.79
CA ILE A 116 3.14 -1.71 13.54
C ILE A 116 2.40 -2.19 14.80
N GLN A 117 1.83 -1.25 15.56
CA GLN A 117 1.06 -1.58 16.76
C GLN A 117 -0.16 -2.45 16.45
N ALA A 118 -0.90 -2.14 15.38
CA ALA A 118 -2.05 -2.93 14.97
C ALA A 118 -1.68 -4.36 14.52
N VAL A 119 -0.52 -4.52 13.87
CA VAL A 119 0.02 -5.84 13.50
C VAL A 119 0.47 -6.62 14.72
N SER A 120 1.23 -5.99 15.63
CA SER A 120 1.66 -6.60 16.90
C SER A 120 0.48 -7.05 17.78
N GLN A 121 -0.66 -6.35 17.70
CA GLN A 121 -1.91 -6.73 18.38
C GLN A 121 -2.75 -7.77 17.61
N GLY A 122 -2.28 -8.25 16.45
CA GLY A 122 -3.00 -9.20 15.60
C GLY A 122 -4.25 -8.63 14.90
N LYS A 123 -4.50 -7.32 14.99
CA LYS A 123 -5.63 -6.63 14.32
C LYS A 123 -5.43 -6.52 12.82
N ILE A 124 -4.18 -6.47 12.38
CA ILE A 124 -3.78 -6.52 10.98
C ILE A 124 -2.89 -7.74 10.80
N LYS A 125 -3.19 -8.56 9.80
CA LYS A 125 -2.33 -9.69 9.41
C LYS A 125 -1.71 -9.39 8.05
N PRO A 126 -0.41 -9.05 7.99
CA PRO A 126 0.28 -8.77 6.74
C PRO A 126 0.29 -10.02 5.85
N TYR A 127 -0.07 -9.85 4.59
CA TYR A 127 0.09 -10.91 3.61
C TYR A 127 1.45 -10.79 2.92
N VAL A 128 2.41 -11.56 3.41
CA VAL A 128 3.70 -11.75 2.73
C VAL A 128 3.51 -12.83 1.68
N GLY A 129 3.90 -12.51 0.45
CA GLY A 129 3.87 -13.47 -0.66
C GLY A 129 5.05 -14.43 -0.58
N LYS A 130 5.71 -14.65 -1.70
CA LYS A 130 6.88 -15.53 -1.75
C LYS A 130 8.13 -14.85 -1.20
N THR A 131 8.92 -15.59 -0.43
CA THR A 131 10.24 -15.17 0.03
C THR A 131 11.32 -15.91 -0.74
N PHE A 132 12.37 -15.21 -1.14
CA PHE A 132 13.53 -15.77 -1.83
C PHE A 132 14.81 -15.47 -1.04
N PRO A 133 15.78 -16.39 -1.01
CA PRO A 133 17.14 -16.07 -0.57
C PRO A 133 17.83 -15.10 -1.55
N LEU A 134 18.88 -14.41 -1.09
CA LEU A 134 19.59 -13.40 -1.88
C LEU A 134 20.26 -13.95 -3.13
N ASP A 135 20.75 -15.20 -3.10
CA ASP A 135 21.32 -15.90 -4.26
C ASP A 135 20.30 -16.14 -5.39
N GLN A 136 19.01 -16.22 -5.06
CA GLN A 136 17.91 -16.39 -6.01
C GLN A 136 17.28 -15.06 -6.44
N ILE A 137 18.03 -13.95 -6.39
CA ILE A 137 17.50 -12.63 -6.74
C ILE A 137 16.95 -12.56 -8.17
N ASN A 138 17.60 -13.21 -9.14
CA ASN A 138 17.14 -13.25 -10.52
C ASN A 138 15.78 -13.97 -10.65
N GLU A 139 15.62 -15.10 -9.95
CA GLU A 139 14.35 -15.82 -9.91
C GLU A 139 13.23 -15.00 -9.25
N ALA A 140 13.58 -14.20 -8.23
CA ALA A 140 12.63 -13.29 -7.61
C ALA A 140 12.18 -12.19 -8.57
N PHE A 141 13.08 -11.63 -9.38
CA PHE A 141 12.75 -10.67 -10.43
C PHE A 141 11.89 -11.29 -11.53
N ASP A 142 12.20 -12.50 -11.99
CA ASP A 142 11.39 -13.22 -12.97
C ASP A 142 9.99 -13.52 -12.43
N TYR A 143 9.90 -13.90 -11.15
CA TYR A 143 8.64 -14.16 -10.47
C TYR A 143 7.74 -12.92 -10.44
N ILE A 144 8.30 -11.74 -10.09
CA ILE A 144 7.56 -10.46 -10.11
C ILE A 144 7.17 -10.08 -11.55
N SER A 145 8.11 -10.22 -12.50
CA SER A 145 7.91 -9.85 -13.91
C SER A 145 6.84 -10.70 -14.59
N SER A 146 6.71 -11.97 -14.18
CA SER A 146 5.65 -12.87 -14.67
C SER A 146 4.23 -12.49 -14.20
N ARG A 147 4.09 -11.47 -13.34
CA ARG A 147 2.84 -11.05 -12.67
C ARG A 147 2.12 -12.17 -11.90
N LYS A 148 2.82 -13.25 -11.55
CA LYS A 148 2.30 -14.35 -10.70
C LYS A 148 2.36 -14.02 -9.21
N ASN A 149 2.90 -12.87 -8.85
CA ASN A 149 3.06 -12.46 -7.46
C ASN A 149 1.73 -12.00 -6.85
N VAL A 150 1.34 -12.64 -5.76
CA VAL A 150 0.29 -12.14 -4.88
C VAL A 150 0.98 -11.71 -3.59
N GLY A 151 0.72 -10.48 -3.13
CA GLY A 151 1.36 -9.93 -1.94
C GLY A 151 2.78 -9.40 -2.18
N LYS A 152 3.50 -9.16 -1.07
CA LYS A 152 4.87 -8.64 -1.11
C LYS A 152 5.86 -9.80 -1.30
N THR A 153 6.70 -9.71 -2.34
CA THR A 153 7.89 -10.57 -2.47
C THR A 153 9.01 -10.02 -1.59
N VAL A 154 9.63 -10.89 -0.78
CA VAL A 154 10.69 -10.52 0.16
C VAL A 154 11.98 -11.25 -0.21
N ILE A 155 13.12 -10.54 -0.13
CA ILE A 155 14.45 -11.15 -0.25
C ILE A 155 15.05 -11.28 1.16
N LYS A 156 15.43 -12.50 1.56
CA LYS A 156 16.16 -12.77 2.80
C LYS A 156 17.66 -12.58 2.55
N ILE A 157 18.24 -11.64 3.28
CA ILE A 157 19.68 -11.32 3.24
C ILE A 157 20.42 -11.98 4.42
N ARG A 158 19.70 -12.27 5.51
CA ARG A 158 20.20 -12.96 6.71
C ARG A 158 19.07 -13.75 7.36
N ASP A 159 19.43 -14.77 8.13
CA ASP A 159 18.47 -15.51 8.97
C ASP A 159 18.09 -14.70 10.21
N GLU A 160 16.95 -15.04 10.81
CA GLU A 160 16.30 -14.23 11.86
C GLU A 160 16.94 -14.34 13.26
N ASP A 161 17.99 -15.14 13.42
CA ASP A 161 18.80 -15.17 14.64
C ASP A 161 20.26 -14.81 14.32
N THR A 162 20.60 -13.59 14.68
CA THR A 162 21.86 -13.22 15.36
C THR A 162 21.68 -11.77 15.73
N GLY A 163 21.19 -11.56 16.96
CA GLY A 163 21.53 -10.33 17.67
C GLY A 163 23.06 -10.18 17.64
N PRO A 164 23.58 -8.95 17.70
CA PRO A 164 25.01 -8.80 17.90
C PRO A 164 25.38 -9.55 19.19
N ASP A 165 26.35 -10.47 19.12
CA ASP A 165 27.16 -10.82 20.28
C ASP A 165 27.92 -9.54 20.68
N LEU A 166 27.31 -8.72 21.53
CA LEU A 166 27.97 -7.58 22.19
C LEU A 166 28.01 -7.83 23.70
#